data_AF-A0AAW2P9A9-F1
#
_entry.id   AF-A0AAW2P9A9-F1
#
_cell.length_a   1.000
_cell.length_b   1.000
_cell.length_c   1.000
_cell.angle_alpha   90.00
_cell.angle_beta   90.00
_cell.angle_gamma   90.00
#
_symmetry.space_group_name_H-M   'P 1'
#
loop_
_entity.id
_entity.type
_entity.pdbx_description
1 polymer ?
#
loop_
_entity_poly.entity_id
_entity_poly.type
_entity_poly.pdbx_seq_one_letter_code
_entity_poly.pdbx_strand_id
1 'polypeptide(L)'
;MEGRWGVGLVGVMLFLGMLVGCIYAQDNADINTAVYIVTLKQAPTSHYYGELRVKHGHHIKHNGSQRSRLDTARNTSRTGGHHGSYIDRVHDSLLRKALRGEKYLKLYSYRYLINGFAVLVTPQQADKLSRRREVSNVVLDFSVRTATTHTPQFLGLPQGAWAQEGGFETAGEGVVIGFIDTGIDPTHPSFSDDTPEKPYPVPEHFSGICEVTRDFPSGSCNRKLIGAPFCSSAITRDI
;
A
#
# COMPACT_ATOMS: atom_id res chain seq x y z
N MET A 1 -88.76 -13.36 -17.05
CA MET A 1 -87.63 -14.29 -16.86
C MET A 1 -86.40 -13.61 -17.45
N GLU A 2 -85.67 -12.90 -16.59
CA GLU A 2 -84.51 -12.07 -16.95
C GLU A 2 -83.23 -12.92 -17.03
N GLY A 3 -82.40 -12.68 -18.05
CA GLY A 3 -81.04 -13.18 -18.15
C GLY A 3 -80.08 -12.00 -18.28
N ARG A 4 -79.28 -11.76 -17.22
CA ARG A 4 -78.32 -10.66 -17.10
C ARG A 4 -76.89 -11.14 -17.35
N TRP A 5 -76.13 -10.25 -17.98
CA TRP A 5 -74.73 -10.35 -18.37
C TRP A 5 -73.74 -10.27 -17.20
N GLY A 6 -72.62 -11.00 -17.35
CA GLY A 6 -71.22 -10.58 -17.13
C GLY A 6 -70.74 -10.18 -15.73
N VAL A 7 -69.80 -10.95 -15.16
CA VAL A 7 -68.63 -10.43 -14.43
C VAL A 7 -67.56 -11.53 -14.35
N GLY A 8 -66.30 -11.23 -14.71
CA GLY A 8 -65.21 -12.19 -14.53
C GLY A 8 -63.87 -11.73 -15.10
N LEU A 9 -63.46 -10.49 -14.84
CA LEU A 9 -62.16 -9.98 -15.30
C LEU A 9 -61.61 -8.87 -14.39
N VAL A 10 -61.46 -9.11 -13.09
CA VAL A 10 -60.62 -8.25 -12.22
C VAL A 10 -60.03 -9.10 -11.10
N GLY A 11 -58.77 -9.52 -11.21
CA GLY A 11 -58.17 -10.25 -10.09
C GLY A 11 -56.79 -10.88 -10.29
N VAL A 12 -55.92 -10.41 -11.19
CA VAL A 12 -54.53 -10.93 -11.28
C VAL A 12 -53.50 -9.84 -11.67
N MET A 13 -53.60 -8.63 -11.11
CA MET A 13 -52.65 -7.54 -11.44
C MET A 13 -52.17 -6.78 -10.19
N LEU A 14 -51.80 -7.48 -9.10
CA LEU A 14 -51.25 -6.80 -7.90
C LEU A 14 -50.11 -7.55 -7.18
N PHE A 15 -49.48 -8.55 -7.80
CA PHE A 15 -48.33 -9.24 -7.19
C PHE A 15 -47.00 -9.16 -7.95
N LEU A 16 -46.95 -8.52 -9.13
CA LEU A 16 -45.69 -8.34 -9.87
C LEU A 16 -44.90 -7.09 -9.48
N GLY A 17 -45.52 -6.13 -8.77
CA GLY A 17 -44.88 -4.83 -8.45
C GLY A 17 -43.85 -4.87 -7.31
N MET A 18 -43.95 -5.82 -6.36
CA MET A 18 -43.03 -5.89 -5.21
C MET A 18 -41.74 -6.68 -5.49
N LEU A 19 -41.74 -7.59 -6.47
CA LEU A 19 -40.55 -8.38 -6.83
C LEU A 19 -39.59 -7.60 -7.74
N VAL A 20 -40.10 -6.63 -8.49
CA VAL A 20 -39.28 -5.75 -9.34
C VAL A 20 -38.50 -4.75 -8.47
N GLY A 21 -39.09 -4.16 -7.42
CA GLY A 21 -38.40 -3.17 -6.56
C GLY A 21 -37.14 -3.68 -5.84
N CYS A 22 -37.06 -4.98 -5.54
CA CYS A 22 -35.90 -5.57 -4.84
C CYS A 22 -34.71 -5.85 -5.77
N ILE A 23 -34.93 -6.05 -7.07
CA ILE A 23 -33.85 -6.37 -8.02
C ILE A 23 -33.14 -5.07 -8.47
N TYR A 24 -33.83 -3.93 -8.48
CA TYR A 24 -33.25 -2.63 -8.86
C TYR A 24 -32.42 -1.96 -7.74
N ALA A 25 -32.59 -2.40 -6.49
CA ALA A 25 -31.85 -1.86 -5.35
C ALA A 25 -30.45 -2.49 -5.17
N GLN A 26 -30.22 -3.68 -5.73
CA GLN A 26 -28.94 -4.39 -5.61
C GLN A 26 -27.88 -3.82 -6.57
N ASP A 27 -28.28 -3.30 -7.73
CA ASP A 27 -27.39 -2.83 -8.79
C ASP A 27 -26.84 -1.40 -8.54
N ASN A 28 -27.55 -0.59 -7.77
CA ASN A 28 -27.10 0.77 -7.42
C ASN A 28 -25.99 0.81 -6.35
N ALA A 29 -25.77 -0.29 -5.63
CA ALA A 29 -24.78 -0.35 -4.56
C ALA A 29 -23.33 -0.49 -5.08
N ASP A 30 -23.14 -1.19 -6.21
CA ASP A 30 -21.80 -1.39 -6.79
C ASP A 30 -21.25 -0.10 -7.46
N ILE A 31 -22.11 0.83 -7.92
CA ILE A 31 -21.69 2.09 -8.58
C ILE A 31 -21.10 3.13 -7.61
N ASN A 32 -21.32 3.00 -6.31
CA ASN A 32 -20.95 4.05 -5.33
C ASN A 32 -19.93 3.58 -4.28
N THR A 33 -19.21 2.49 -4.55
CA THR A 33 -18.09 2.07 -3.68
C THR A 33 -16.80 2.74 -4.12
N ALA A 34 -15.94 3.06 -3.15
CA ALA A 34 -14.61 3.59 -3.39
C ALA A 34 -13.63 3.01 -2.37
N VAL A 35 -12.34 3.09 -2.68
CA VAL A 35 -11.30 2.65 -1.74
C VAL A 35 -11.08 3.73 -0.70
N TYR A 36 -11.17 3.34 0.56
CA TYR A 36 -10.79 4.17 1.70
C TYR A 36 -9.61 3.56 2.42
N ILE A 37 -8.66 4.40 2.81
CA ILE A 37 -7.58 4.06 3.72
C ILE A 37 -8.02 4.42 5.14
N VAL A 38 -8.16 3.40 5.98
CA VAL A 38 -8.54 3.55 7.38
C VAL A 38 -7.30 3.35 8.25
N THR A 39 -6.96 4.35 9.06
CA THR A 39 -5.82 4.27 10.00
C THR A 39 -6.33 4.18 11.43
N LEU A 40 -5.68 3.35 12.24
CA LEU A 40 -6.04 3.08 13.63
C LEU A 40 -5.15 3.86 14.59
N LYS A 41 -5.66 4.15 15.79
CA LYS A 41 -4.92 4.86 16.84
C LYS A 41 -3.81 4.02 17.48
N GLN A 42 -3.88 2.69 17.36
CA GLN A 42 -2.88 1.79 17.92
C GLN A 42 -1.58 1.86 17.13
N ALA A 43 -0.47 1.68 17.82
CA ALA A 43 0.85 1.72 17.20
C ALA A 43 1.03 0.61 16.14
N PRO A 44 1.82 0.86 15.08
CA PRO A 44 2.17 -0.14 14.08
C PRO A 44 3.30 -1.06 14.57
N THR A 45 3.63 -2.09 13.78
CA THR A 45 4.65 -3.09 14.11
C THR A 45 6.04 -2.47 14.32
N SER A 46 6.39 -1.42 13.57
CA SER A 46 7.70 -0.75 13.73
C SER A 46 7.91 -0.15 15.13
N HIS A 47 6.83 0.27 15.81
CA HIS A 47 6.91 0.77 17.18
C HIS A 47 7.30 -0.34 18.17
N TYR A 48 6.77 -1.54 17.98
CA TYR A 48 7.09 -2.70 18.81
C TYR A 48 8.59 -3.07 18.72
N TYR A 49 9.17 -2.99 17.53
CA TYR A 49 10.62 -3.19 17.35
C TYR A 49 11.44 -2.10 18.03
N GLY A 50 11.00 -0.83 17.96
CA GLY A 50 11.61 0.27 18.69
C GLY A 50 11.64 0.03 20.20
N GLU A 51 10.52 -0.35 20.79
CA GLU A 51 10.42 -0.65 22.22
C GLU A 51 11.26 -1.86 22.66
N LEU A 52 11.25 -2.95 21.89
CA LEU A 52 12.09 -4.11 22.18
C LEU A 52 13.57 -3.75 22.21
N ARG A 53 14.02 -2.89 21.29
CA ARG A 53 15.40 -2.42 21.25
C ARG A 53 15.77 -1.60 22.48
N VAL A 54 14.86 -0.73 22.96
CA VAL A 54 15.06 0.05 24.19
C VAL A 54 15.15 -0.87 25.41
N LYS A 55 14.27 -1.88 25.52
CA LYS A 55 14.26 -2.80 26.67
C LYS A 55 15.48 -3.73 26.74
N HIS A 56 16.05 -4.14 25.60
CA HIS A 56 17.27 -4.95 25.55
C HIS A 56 18.56 -4.12 25.52
N GLY A 57 18.46 -2.79 25.44
CA GLY A 57 19.57 -1.85 25.26
C GLY A 57 20.17 -1.26 26.54
N HIS A 58 19.81 -1.75 27.74
CA HIS A 58 20.48 -1.35 28.99
C HIS A 58 21.86 -2.03 29.14
N HIS A 59 22.78 -1.80 28.18
CA HIS A 59 24.24 -1.92 28.37
C HIS A 59 25.02 -1.47 27.11
N ILE A 60 24.76 -0.27 26.58
CA ILE A 60 25.69 0.34 25.61
C ILE A 60 26.01 1.76 26.10
N LYS A 61 27.24 1.94 26.61
CA LYS A 61 27.80 3.25 26.91
C LYS A 61 27.87 4.05 25.61
N HIS A 62 27.16 5.17 25.57
CA HIS A 62 27.21 6.12 24.47
C HIS A 62 28.61 6.75 24.37
N ASN A 63 29.32 6.46 23.29
CA ASN A 63 30.28 7.39 22.71
C ASN A 63 30.12 7.33 21.18
N GLY A 64 29.77 8.47 20.58
CA GLY A 64 29.73 8.65 19.13
C GLY A 64 28.34 8.56 18.51
N SER A 65 28.01 9.57 17.72
CA SER A 65 26.79 9.77 16.92
C SER A 65 26.37 8.54 16.13
N GLN A 66 25.40 7.76 16.63
CA GLN A 66 24.77 6.71 15.85
C GLN A 66 23.42 7.20 15.30
N ARG A 67 23.39 7.42 13.98
CA ARG A 67 22.16 7.53 13.18
C ARG A 67 21.24 6.36 13.54
N SER A 68 19.97 6.67 13.80
CA SER A 68 18.91 5.70 14.07
C SER A 68 18.74 4.74 12.88
N ARG A 69 19.46 3.61 12.87
CA ARG A 69 19.18 2.49 11.98
C ARG A 69 17.81 1.91 12.36
N LEU A 70 16.84 2.05 11.45
CA LEU A 70 15.66 1.20 11.44
C LEU A 70 16.14 -0.15 10.93
N ASP A 71 16.25 -1.16 11.79
CA ASP A 71 16.61 -2.51 11.33
C ASP A 71 15.53 -3.00 10.37
N THR A 72 15.94 -3.37 9.15
CA THR A 72 15.04 -3.84 8.11
C THR A 72 14.29 -5.08 8.57
N ALA A 73 12.97 -5.10 8.31
CA ALA A 73 12.00 -6.13 8.69
C ALA A 73 12.19 -7.50 8.01
N ARG A 74 13.43 -7.98 7.84
CA ARG A 74 13.75 -9.32 7.31
C ARG A 74 14.23 -10.31 8.36
N ASN A 75 14.79 -9.83 9.47
CA ASN A 75 14.94 -10.63 10.68
C ASN A 75 13.74 -10.39 11.60
N THR A 76 12.53 -10.60 11.08
CA THR A 76 11.42 -10.92 11.94
C THR A 76 11.77 -12.26 12.61
N SER A 77 12.40 -12.18 13.78
CA SER A 77 12.29 -13.20 14.83
C SER A 77 10.86 -13.77 14.81
N ARG A 78 10.69 -15.07 15.10
CA ARG A 78 9.37 -15.75 15.12
C ARG A 78 8.26 -14.91 15.78
N THR A 79 8.60 -14.05 16.73
CA THR A 79 7.75 -13.05 17.40
C THR A 79 7.16 -11.95 16.49
N GLY A 80 7.87 -11.49 15.45
CA GLY A 80 7.39 -10.46 14.52
C GLY A 80 6.25 -10.92 13.61
N GLY A 81 6.32 -12.16 13.13
CA GLY A 81 5.23 -12.79 12.39
C GLY A 81 3.95 -12.88 13.22
N HIS A 82 4.06 -13.20 14.51
CA HIS A 82 2.92 -13.25 15.42
C HIS A 82 2.26 -11.87 15.65
N HIS A 83 3.05 -10.79 15.74
CA HIS A 83 2.52 -9.44 15.90
C HIS A 83 1.83 -8.94 14.62
N GLY A 84 2.41 -9.20 13.44
CA GLY A 84 1.75 -8.90 12.16
C GLY A 84 0.40 -9.60 12.03
N SER A 85 0.33 -10.91 12.33
CA SER A 85 -0.95 -11.64 12.35
C SER A 85 -1.92 -11.14 13.41
N TYR A 86 -1.44 -10.56 14.51
CA TYR A 86 -2.30 -9.92 15.51
C TYR A 86 -2.96 -8.65 14.95
N ILE A 87 -2.17 -7.78 14.32
CA ILE A 87 -2.66 -6.54 13.69
C ILE A 87 -3.71 -6.86 12.62
N ASP A 88 -3.47 -7.87 11.78
CA ASP A 88 -4.45 -8.34 10.79
C ASP A 88 -5.79 -8.77 11.43
N ARG A 89 -5.73 -9.51 12.54
CA ARG A 89 -6.94 -9.92 13.28
C ARG A 89 -7.68 -8.72 13.88
N VAL A 90 -6.96 -7.69 14.33
CA VAL A 90 -7.57 -6.45 14.83
C VAL A 90 -8.33 -5.74 13.71
N HIS A 91 -7.73 -5.62 12.52
CA HIS A 91 -8.39 -5.05 11.34
C HIS A 91 -9.69 -5.81 11.01
N ASP A 92 -9.61 -7.14 10.93
CA ASP A 92 -10.76 -7.99 10.58
C ASP A 92 -11.85 -7.99 11.66
N SER A 93 -11.47 -7.86 12.93
CA SER A 93 -12.44 -7.71 14.02
C SER A 93 -13.17 -6.38 13.94
N LEU A 94 -12.45 -5.29 13.64
CA LEU A 94 -13.04 -3.95 13.51
C LEU A 94 -14.02 -3.89 12.35
N LEU A 95 -13.63 -4.36 11.16
CA LEU A 95 -14.48 -4.38 9.97
C LEU A 95 -15.78 -5.16 10.23
N ARG A 96 -15.69 -6.38 10.77
CA ARG A 96 -16.87 -7.19 11.11
C ARG A 96 -17.78 -6.52 12.13
N LYS A 97 -17.22 -5.85 13.15
CA LYS A 97 -18.00 -5.18 14.20
C LYS A 97 -18.65 -3.88 13.73
N ALA A 98 -17.99 -3.14 12.86
CA ALA A 98 -18.45 -1.85 12.36
C ALA A 98 -19.49 -2.00 11.25
N LEU A 99 -19.31 -2.99 10.36
CA LEU A 99 -20.14 -3.16 9.15
C LEU A 99 -21.13 -4.33 9.25
N ARG A 100 -21.11 -5.14 10.32
CA ARG A 100 -22.13 -6.14 10.71
C ARG A 100 -22.99 -6.74 9.58
N GLY A 101 -22.41 -7.60 8.75
CA GLY A 101 -23.14 -8.32 7.70
C GLY A 101 -23.32 -7.55 6.40
N GLU A 102 -22.91 -6.28 6.34
CA GLU A 102 -22.79 -5.55 5.09
C GLU A 102 -21.62 -6.11 4.24
N LYS A 103 -21.78 -6.06 2.91
CA LYS A 103 -20.73 -6.43 1.95
C LYS A 103 -19.63 -5.38 1.98
N TYR A 104 -18.37 -5.82 2.02
CA TYR A 104 -17.17 -5.00 1.87
C TYR A 104 -16.04 -5.87 1.34
N LEU A 105 -15.01 -5.25 0.75
CA LEU A 105 -13.79 -5.95 0.33
C LEU A 105 -12.57 -5.28 0.96
N LYS A 106 -11.88 -6.00 1.85
CA LYS A 106 -10.59 -5.54 2.38
C LYS A 106 -9.51 -5.83 1.33
N LEU A 107 -8.89 -4.78 0.80
CA LEU A 107 -7.85 -4.89 -0.22
C LEU A 107 -6.47 -5.13 0.38
N TYR A 108 -6.18 -4.52 1.53
CA TYR A 108 -4.86 -4.62 2.14
C TYR A 108 -4.87 -4.32 3.64
N SER A 109 -3.92 -4.92 4.37
CA SER A 109 -3.60 -4.57 5.75
C SER A 109 -2.22 -3.92 5.81
N TYR A 110 -2.17 -2.66 6.21
CA TYR A 110 -0.94 -1.97 6.55
C TYR A 110 -0.56 -2.28 8.00
N ARG A 111 0.62 -2.87 8.19
CA ARG A 111 1.09 -3.32 9.51
C ARG A 111 2.42 -2.71 9.96
N TYR A 112 3.27 -2.27 9.04
CA TYR A 112 4.67 -1.95 9.36
C TYR A 112 4.86 -0.48 9.77
N LEU A 113 4.57 0.45 8.87
CA LEU A 113 4.76 1.90 9.10
C LEU A 113 3.49 2.58 9.60
N ILE A 114 2.34 2.12 9.12
CA ILE A 114 1.03 2.56 9.57
C ILE A 114 0.25 1.32 10.03
N ASN A 115 -0.63 1.52 11.01
CA ASN A 115 -1.58 0.52 11.48
C ASN A 115 -2.94 0.87 10.85
N GLY A 116 -3.38 0.08 9.89
CA GLY A 116 -4.57 0.39 9.13
C GLY A 116 -4.83 -0.57 7.99
N PHE A 117 -5.85 -0.28 7.19
CA PHE A 117 -6.22 -1.12 6.04
C PHE A 117 -6.83 -0.29 4.91
N ALA A 118 -6.68 -0.80 3.69
CA ALA A 118 -7.42 -0.32 2.52
C ALA A 118 -8.67 -1.19 2.34
N VAL A 119 -9.83 -0.56 2.16
CA VAL A 119 -11.11 -1.26 2.02
C VAL A 119 -11.98 -0.59 0.95
N LEU A 120 -12.59 -1.40 0.09
CA LEU A 120 -13.61 -0.96 -0.85
C LEU A 120 -14.98 -1.00 -0.16
N VAL A 121 -15.57 0.18 0.02
CA VAL A 121 -16.82 0.40 0.77
C VAL A 121 -17.58 1.61 0.23
N THR A 122 -18.86 1.75 0.61
CA THR A 122 -19.65 2.95 0.32
C THR A 122 -19.26 4.12 1.24
N PRO A 123 -19.57 5.38 0.88
CA PRO A 123 -19.37 6.52 1.77
C PRO A 123 -20.05 6.38 3.14
N GLN A 124 -21.24 5.76 3.19
CA GLN A 124 -21.96 5.53 4.45
C GLN A 124 -21.23 4.51 5.34
N GLN A 125 -20.63 3.48 4.74
CA GLN A 125 -19.79 2.52 5.46
C GLN A 125 -18.48 3.16 5.95
N ALA A 126 -17.86 4.03 5.13
CA ALA A 126 -16.70 4.81 5.54
C ALA A 126 -17.02 5.73 6.75
N ASP A 127 -18.20 6.37 6.77
CA ASP A 127 -18.67 7.15 7.92
C ASP A 127 -18.93 6.28 9.17
N LYS A 128 -19.48 5.08 9.01
CA LYS A 128 -19.60 4.12 10.13
C LYS A 128 -18.24 3.77 10.73
N LEU A 129 -17.22 3.58 9.87
CA LEU A 129 -15.86 3.31 10.30
C LEU A 129 -15.23 4.52 11.00
N SER A 130 -15.42 5.75 10.50
CA SER A 130 -14.85 6.97 11.10
C SER A 130 -15.33 7.22 12.54
N ARG A 131 -16.56 6.77 12.87
CA ARG A 131 -17.15 6.89 14.22
C ARG A 131 -16.63 5.86 15.24
N ARG A 132 -15.81 4.89 14.81
CA ARG A 132 -15.24 3.87 15.70
C ARG A 132 -14.16 4.50 16.57
N ARG A 133 -14.17 4.22 17.88
CA ARG A 133 -13.20 4.78 18.83
C ARG A 133 -11.76 4.37 18.49
N GLU A 134 -11.61 3.20 17.88
CA GLU A 134 -10.35 2.59 17.45
C GLU A 134 -9.74 3.31 16.23
N VAL A 135 -10.56 3.98 15.42
CA VAL A 135 -10.16 4.63 14.16
C VAL A 135 -9.62 6.03 14.44
N SER A 136 -8.50 6.36 13.81
CA SER A 136 -7.86 7.67 13.84
C SER A 136 -8.26 8.53 12.65
N ASN A 137 -8.24 7.96 11.45
CA ASN A 137 -8.59 8.68 10.22
C ASN A 137 -9.17 7.73 9.17
N VAL A 138 -10.03 8.27 8.31
CA VAL A 138 -10.58 7.61 7.12
C VAL A 138 -10.43 8.56 5.96
N VAL A 139 -9.61 8.19 4.97
CA VAL A 139 -9.35 9.03 3.80
C VAL A 139 -9.71 8.27 2.53
N LEU A 140 -10.30 8.98 1.57
CA LEU A 140 -10.55 8.46 0.24
C LEU A 140 -9.21 8.26 -0.48
N ASP A 141 -9.03 7.10 -1.10
CA ASP A 141 -7.87 6.85 -1.95
C ASP A 141 -7.97 7.66 -3.26
N PHE A 142 -6.85 8.13 -3.77
CA PHE A 142 -6.83 8.96 -4.98
C PHE A 142 -5.58 8.68 -5.81
N SER A 143 -5.74 8.78 -7.14
CA SER A 143 -4.63 8.63 -8.07
C SER A 143 -3.74 9.87 -8.09
N VAL A 144 -2.43 9.66 -8.01
CA VAL A 144 -1.41 10.69 -8.23
C VAL A 144 -0.93 10.68 -9.68
N ARG A 145 -0.52 11.86 -10.19
CA ARG A 145 0.08 11.98 -11.52
C ARG A 145 1.59 11.94 -11.43
N THR A 146 2.24 11.35 -12.43
CA THR A 146 3.70 11.40 -12.56
C THR A 146 4.16 12.83 -12.81
N ALA A 147 5.17 13.26 -12.07
CA ALA A 147 5.81 14.55 -12.25
C ALA A 147 7.24 14.32 -12.75
N THR A 148 7.47 14.48 -14.05
CA THR A 148 8.81 14.30 -14.63
C THR A 148 9.28 15.63 -15.22
N THR A 149 10.36 16.20 -14.68
CA THR A 149 11.12 17.21 -15.44
C THR A 149 12.62 17.17 -15.16
N HIS A 150 13.36 17.59 -16.19
CA HIS A 150 14.78 17.93 -16.20
C HIS A 150 15.15 18.87 -15.05
N THR A 151 15.78 18.30 -14.04
CA THR A 151 16.08 18.97 -12.77
C THR A 151 17.56 19.32 -12.58
N PRO A 152 18.57 18.56 -13.07
CA PRO A 152 19.95 18.82 -12.65
C PRO A 152 20.48 20.21 -13.02
N GLN A 153 20.24 20.68 -14.25
CA GLN A 153 20.68 22.00 -14.69
C GLN A 153 19.88 23.11 -14.02
N PHE A 154 18.55 22.94 -13.90
CA PHE A 154 17.68 23.89 -13.22
C PHE A 154 18.07 24.08 -11.75
N LEU A 155 18.43 22.98 -11.07
CA LEU A 155 18.88 22.97 -9.68
C LEU A 155 20.36 23.37 -9.52
N GLY A 156 21.09 23.64 -10.61
CA GLY A 156 22.51 24.01 -10.58
C GLY A 156 23.43 22.91 -10.04
N LEU A 157 23.02 21.63 -10.09
CA LEU A 157 23.78 20.52 -9.51
C LEU A 157 25.20 20.37 -10.08
N PRO A 158 25.44 20.55 -11.39
CA PRO A 158 26.78 20.38 -11.97
C PRO A 158 27.84 21.31 -11.37
N GLN A 159 27.46 22.53 -10.99
CA GLN A 159 28.34 23.51 -10.34
C GLN A 159 28.14 23.57 -8.81
N GLY A 160 27.13 22.87 -8.30
CA GLY A 160 26.74 22.85 -6.90
C GLY A 160 27.15 21.56 -6.20
N ALA A 161 26.17 20.88 -5.61
CA ALA A 161 26.41 19.73 -4.73
C ALA A 161 27.23 18.61 -5.41
N TRP A 162 27.05 18.34 -6.71
CA TRP A 162 27.83 17.29 -7.37
C TRP A 162 29.30 17.65 -7.44
N ALA A 163 29.66 18.90 -7.74
CA ALA A 163 31.05 19.33 -7.77
C ALA A 163 31.78 19.14 -6.42
N GLN A 164 31.05 19.26 -5.31
CA GLN A 164 31.60 19.10 -3.95
C GLN A 164 31.73 17.62 -3.54
N GLU A 165 30.86 16.74 -4.07
CA GLU A 165 30.79 15.31 -3.74
C GLU A 165 31.51 14.42 -4.78
N GLY A 166 32.49 14.99 -5.50
CA GLY A 166 33.36 14.27 -6.45
C GLY A 166 32.86 14.23 -7.90
N GLY A 167 31.94 15.12 -8.25
CA GLY A 167 31.45 15.35 -9.61
C GLY A 167 30.44 14.30 -10.08
N PHE A 168 30.12 14.32 -11.38
CA PHE A 168 29.23 13.35 -12.02
C PHE A 168 29.65 11.88 -11.80
N GLU A 169 30.93 11.67 -11.50
CA GLU A 169 31.57 10.37 -11.41
C GLU A 169 31.34 9.64 -10.09
N THR A 170 31.32 10.36 -8.96
CA THR A 170 31.22 9.72 -7.63
C THR A 170 30.16 10.33 -6.73
N ALA A 171 29.50 11.41 -7.14
CA ALA A 171 28.43 12.02 -6.35
C ALA A 171 27.29 10.99 -6.13
N GLY A 172 27.09 10.62 -4.87
CA GLY A 172 26.08 9.63 -4.47
C GLY A 172 26.59 8.18 -4.37
N GLU A 173 27.90 7.93 -4.51
CA GLU A 173 28.48 6.61 -4.26
C GLU A 173 28.17 6.12 -2.83
N GLY A 174 27.83 4.84 -2.68
CA GLY A 174 27.42 4.24 -1.40
C GLY A 174 26.02 4.61 -0.93
N VAL A 175 25.29 5.46 -1.66
CA VAL A 175 23.90 5.83 -1.37
C VAL A 175 22.94 4.98 -2.19
N VAL A 176 21.95 4.39 -1.53
CA VAL A 176 20.85 3.68 -2.21
C VAL A 176 19.65 4.62 -2.33
N ILE A 177 19.16 4.80 -3.55
CA ILE A 177 17.98 5.63 -3.85
C ILE A 177 16.82 4.70 -4.22
N GLY A 178 15.73 4.78 -3.47
CA GLY A 178 14.49 4.06 -3.79
C GLY A 178 13.55 4.92 -4.63
N PHE A 179 13.08 4.38 -5.75
CA PHE A 179 12.07 5.00 -6.61
C PHE A 179 10.73 4.27 -6.45
N ILE A 180 9.66 5.03 -6.19
CA ILE A 180 8.28 4.54 -6.21
C ILE A 180 7.65 5.14 -7.46
N ASP A 181 7.61 4.35 -8.53
CA ASP A 181 7.18 4.79 -9.85
C ASP A 181 6.44 3.64 -10.59
N THR A 182 6.18 3.80 -11.87
CA THR A 182 5.44 2.85 -12.71
C THR A 182 6.23 1.60 -13.09
N GLY A 183 7.49 1.49 -12.67
CA GLY A 183 8.40 0.40 -13.02
C GLY A 183 9.73 0.95 -13.56
N ILE A 184 10.49 0.06 -14.20
CA ILE A 184 11.81 0.38 -14.74
C ILE A 184 12.11 -0.53 -15.94
N ASP A 185 12.82 0.00 -16.94
CA ASP A 185 13.41 -0.81 -18.01
C ASP A 185 14.84 -1.21 -17.61
N PRO A 186 15.09 -2.47 -17.21
CA PRO A 186 16.41 -2.90 -16.78
C PRO A 186 17.45 -2.95 -17.90
N THR A 187 17.03 -2.88 -19.17
CA THR A 187 17.93 -2.99 -20.32
C THR A 187 18.51 -1.64 -20.77
N HIS A 188 18.04 -0.53 -20.20
CA HIS A 188 18.48 0.79 -20.60
C HIS A 188 19.95 1.06 -20.20
N PRO A 189 20.81 1.64 -21.07
CA PRO A 189 22.24 1.82 -20.80
C PRO A 189 22.57 2.62 -19.52
N SER A 190 21.70 3.54 -19.09
CA SER A 190 21.86 4.27 -17.82
C SER A 190 21.88 3.38 -16.56
N PHE A 191 21.46 2.13 -16.70
CA PHE A 191 21.43 1.12 -15.65
C PHE A 191 22.48 0.02 -15.83
N SER A 192 23.34 0.12 -16.84
CA SER A 192 24.47 -0.81 -16.99
C SER A 192 25.48 -0.64 -15.84
N ASP A 193 26.09 -1.74 -15.44
CA ASP A 193 27.19 -1.80 -14.48
C ASP A 193 28.51 -2.30 -15.13
N ASP A 194 28.58 -2.23 -16.46
CA ASP A 194 29.73 -2.63 -17.29
C ASP A 194 30.81 -1.55 -17.34
N THR A 195 31.16 -0.99 -16.18
CA THR A 195 32.27 -0.03 -16.07
C THR A 195 33.46 -0.72 -15.39
N PRO A 196 34.46 -1.20 -16.16
CA PRO A 196 35.58 -1.97 -15.61
C PRO A 196 36.44 -1.17 -14.64
N GLU A 197 36.44 0.15 -14.80
CA GLU A 197 37.30 1.09 -14.07
C GLU A 197 36.77 1.39 -12.65
N LYS A 198 35.46 1.22 -12.42
CA LYS A 198 34.80 1.49 -11.13
C LYS A 198 33.67 0.51 -10.86
N PRO A 199 33.95 -0.65 -10.24
CA PRO A 199 32.88 -1.52 -9.77
C PRO A 199 32.13 -0.83 -8.63
N TYR A 200 30.84 -0.54 -8.81
CA TYR A 200 29.97 -0.03 -7.73
C TYR A 200 29.48 -1.22 -6.89
N PRO A 201 30.06 -1.55 -5.73
CA PRO A 201 29.56 -2.68 -4.94
C PRO A 201 28.17 -2.37 -4.39
N VAL A 202 27.31 -3.39 -4.32
CA VAL A 202 26.06 -3.29 -3.55
C VAL A 202 26.44 -3.05 -2.09
N PRO A 203 25.94 -1.99 -1.43
CA PRO A 203 26.29 -1.74 -0.03
C PRO A 203 25.95 -2.94 0.85
N GLU A 204 26.87 -3.37 1.72
CA GLU A 204 26.72 -4.60 2.52
C GLU A 204 25.45 -4.66 3.37
N HIS A 205 24.95 -3.49 3.77
CA HIS A 205 23.74 -3.34 4.58
C HIS A 205 22.45 -3.33 3.75
N PHE A 206 22.56 -3.35 2.42
CA PHE A 206 21.39 -3.37 1.55
C PHE A 206 20.73 -4.73 1.59
N SER A 207 19.44 -4.73 1.92
CA SER A 207 18.64 -5.93 2.08
C SER A 207 17.38 -5.87 1.22
N GLY A 208 17.43 -5.23 0.04
CA GLY A 208 16.33 -5.29 -0.92
C GLY A 208 16.19 -6.67 -1.55
N ILE A 209 15.14 -6.88 -2.34
CA ILE A 209 15.02 -8.05 -3.23
C ILE A 209 14.98 -7.58 -4.67
N CYS A 210 15.47 -8.45 -5.54
CA CYS A 210 15.14 -8.43 -6.94
C CYS A 210 13.98 -9.39 -7.18
N GLU A 211 12.77 -8.87 -7.37
CA GLU A 211 11.61 -9.72 -7.63
C GLU A 211 11.62 -10.16 -9.09
N VAL A 212 11.52 -11.47 -9.32
CA VAL A 212 11.45 -12.03 -10.67
C VAL A 212 9.99 -12.09 -11.10
N THR A 213 9.68 -11.42 -12.20
CA THR A 213 8.36 -11.42 -12.83
C THR A 213 8.49 -11.76 -14.32
N ARG A 214 7.36 -11.91 -15.02
CA ARG A 214 7.36 -12.16 -16.47
C ARG A 214 8.07 -11.04 -17.24
N ASP A 215 7.84 -9.79 -16.81
CA ASP A 215 8.33 -8.60 -17.50
C ASP A 215 9.64 -8.06 -16.86
N PHE A 216 10.13 -8.73 -15.81
CA PHE A 216 11.41 -8.46 -15.13
C PHE A 216 12.08 -9.80 -14.75
N PRO A 217 12.74 -10.48 -15.71
CA PRO A 217 13.27 -11.83 -15.50
C PRO A 217 14.50 -11.88 -14.57
N SER A 218 14.90 -13.10 -14.23
CA SER A 218 16.16 -13.33 -13.51
C SER A 218 17.34 -12.71 -14.26
N GLY A 219 18.21 -11.99 -13.54
CA GLY A 219 19.36 -11.27 -14.10
C GLY A 219 19.08 -9.81 -14.48
N SER A 220 17.84 -9.33 -14.34
CA SER A 220 17.51 -7.91 -14.59
C SER A 220 18.02 -6.94 -13.51
N CYS A 221 18.29 -7.43 -12.29
CA CYS A 221 19.07 -6.65 -11.31
C CYS A 221 20.57 -6.89 -11.50
N ASN A 222 21.34 -5.84 -11.29
CA ASN A 222 22.80 -5.84 -11.35
C ASN A 222 23.37 -4.96 -10.23
N ARG A 223 24.60 -4.48 -10.36
CA ARG A 223 25.21 -3.61 -9.35
C ARG A 223 24.72 -2.15 -9.36
N LYS A 224 23.97 -1.75 -10.39
CA LYS A 224 23.30 -0.44 -10.48
C LYS A 224 21.83 -0.53 -10.03
N LEU A 225 21.09 -1.50 -10.56
CA LEU A 225 19.73 -1.85 -10.14
C LEU A 225 19.80 -2.98 -9.12
N ILE A 226 19.98 -2.61 -7.86
CA ILE A 226 20.27 -3.57 -6.79
C ILE A 226 19.00 -4.20 -6.19
N GLY A 227 17.82 -3.63 -6.46
CA GLY A 227 16.54 -4.21 -6.03
C GLY A 227 15.35 -3.64 -6.80
N ALA A 228 14.36 -4.48 -7.03
CA ALA A 228 13.17 -4.18 -7.81
C ALA A 228 11.97 -4.96 -7.24
N PRO A 229 11.39 -4.54 -6.10
CA PRO A 229 10.14 -5.11 -5.60
C PRO A 229 8.95 -4.55 -6.38
N PHE A 230 7.96 -5.38 -6.67
CA PHE A 230 6.70 -4.94 -7.28
C PHE A 230 5.57 -4.95 -6.24
N CYS A 231 4.79 -3.88 -6.19
CA CYS A 231 3.67 -3.74 -5.26
C CYS A 231 2.36 -3.63 -6.04
N SER A 232 1.58 -4.70 -6.08
CA SER A 232 0.26 -4.74 -6.74
C SER A 232 -0.93 -4.79 -5.79
N SER A 233 -0.69 -5.02 -4.50
CA SER A 233 -1.77 -5.11 -3.52
C SER A 233 -2.51 -3.77 -3.40
N ALA A 234 -3.82 -3.80 -3.60
CA ALA A 234 -4.74 -2.65 -3.64
C ALA A 234 -4.72 -1.78 -4.91
N ILE A 235 -4.14 -2.24 -6.03
CA ILE A 235 -4.40 -1.62 -7.33
C ILE A 235 -5.83 -1.96 -7.77
N THR A 236 -6.72 -0.96 -7.81
CA THR A 236 -8.12 -1.12 -8.23
C THR A 236 -8.36 -0.77 -9.69
N ARG A 237 -7.35 -0.90 -10.56
CA ARG A 237 -7.49 -0.51 -11.97
C ARG A 237 -8.54 -1.32 -12.74
N ASP A 238 -9.05 -2.42 -12.17
CA ASP A 238 -10.04 -3.31 -12.80
C ASP A 238 -11.13 -3.82 -11.83
N ILE A 239 -11.46 -3.10 -10.75
CA ILE A 239 -12.61 -3.44 -9.86
C ILE A 239 -13.80 -2.53 -10.17
#